data_AF-A0A1G1X2G6-F1
#
_entry.id   AF-A0A1G1X2G6-F1
#
_cell.length_a   1.000
_cell.length_b   1.000
_cell.length_c   1.000
_cell.angle_alpha   90.00
_cell.angle_beta   90.00
_cell.angle_gamma   90.00
#
_symmetry.space_group_name_H-M   'P 1'
#
loop_
_entity.id
_entity.type
_entity.pdbx_description
1 polymer ?
#
loop_
_entity_poly.entity_id
_entity_poly.type
_entity_poly.pdbx_seq_one_letter_code
_entity_poly.pdbx_strand_id
1 'polypeptide(L)' 'MKQASNITIIDNEVLRGILAPAGALSKKVLTDMLDFIELSSDESSKESDIRIREADKKKSWETIGEVRDAAASAD' A
#
# COMPACT_ATOMS: atom_id res chain seq x y z
N MET A 1 7.90 -21.43 -0.54
CA MET A 1 6.47 -21.43 -0.92
C MET A 1 6.07 -19.99 -1.17
N LYS A 2 5.52 -19.65 -2.35
CA LYS A 2 5.04 -18.29 -2.63
C LYS A 2 3.88 -18.02 -1.66
N GLN A 3 4.04 -17.06 -0.75
CA GLN A 3 2.98 -16.59 0.13
C GLN A 3 1.85 -16.08 -0.78
N ALA A 4 0.72 -16.77 -0.81
CA ALA A 4 -0.46 -16.27 -1.49
C ALA A 4 -0.87 -14.99 -0.77
N SER A 5 -0.93 -13.88 -1.49
CA SER A 5 -1.36 -12.60 -0.93
C SER A 5 -2.80 -12.76 -0.46
N ASN A 6 -3.02 -12.70 0.86
CA ASN A 6 -4.33 -12.81 1.52
C ASN A 6 -5.22 -11.57 1.28
N ILE A 7 -4.97 -10.80 0.22
CA ILE A 7 -5.69 -9.57 -0.08
C ILE A 7 -6.13 -9.66 -1.54
N THR A 8 -7.41 -9.42 -1.79
CA THR A 8 -8.00 -9.34 -3.13
C THR A 8 -8.50 -7.92 -3.36
N ILE A 9 -8.02 -7.27 -4.42
CA ILE A 9 -8.50 -5.96 -4.87
C ILE A 9 -9.62 -6.21 -5.90
N ILE A 10 -10.77 -5.59 -5.68
CA ILE A 10 -11.89 -5.56 -6.62
C ILE A 10 -11.84 -4.20 -7.31
N ASP A 11 -11.72 -4.20 -8.64
CA ASP A 11 -11.78 -2.99 -9.45
C ASP A 11 -12.55 -3.31 -10.74
N ASN A 12 -13.81 -2.89 -10.79
CA ASN A 12 -14.65 -3.00 -11.98
C ASN A 12 -15.54 -1.75 -12.12
N GLU A 13 -16.29 -1.67 -13.21
CA GLU A 13 -17.12 -0.49 -13.52
C GLU A 13 -18.24 -0.20 -12.51
N VAL A 14 -18.57 -1.15 -11.63
CA VAL A 14 -19.71 -1.09 -10.68
C VAL A 14 -19.26 -1.01 -9.22
N LEU A 15 -18.12 -1.61 -8.88
CA LEU A 15 -17.61 -1.73 -7.52
C LEU A 15 -16.08 -1.70 -7.49
N ARG A 16 -15.57 -0.89 -6.57
CA ARG A 16 -14.16 -0.83 -6.20
C ARG A 16 -14.03 -1.15 -4.71
N GLY A 17 -13.11 -2.03 -4.33
CA GLY A 17 -13.04 -2.52 -2.95
C GLY A 17 -11.85 -3.42 -2.65
N ILE A 18 -11.68 -3.77 -1.38
CA ILE A 18 -10.61 -4.68 -0.91
C ILE A 18 -11.23 -5.75 -0.01
N LEU A 19 -10.92 -7.01 -0.29
CA LEU A 19 -11.25 -8.17 0.53
C LEU A 19 -9.99 -8.72 1.19
N ALA A 20 -10.04 -8.94 2.51
CA ALA A 20 -8.98 -9.56 3.28
C ALA A 20 -9.57 -10.44 4.40
N PRO A 21 -8.90 -11.52 4.82
CA PRO A 21 -9.29 -12.32 5.98
C PRO A 21 -9.44 -11.45 7.23
N ALA A 22 -10.43 -11.79 8.05
CA ALA A 22 -10.63 -11.15 9.34
C ALA A 22 -9.35 -11.23 10.18
N GLY A 23 -8.85 -10.07 10.62
CA GLY A 23 -7.61 -9.97 11.42
C GLY A 23 -6.32 -9.87 10.61
N ALA A 24 -6.34 -10.04 9.28
CA ALA A 24 -5.15 -9.82 8.44
C ALA A 24 -4.79 -8.33 8.33
N LEU A 25 -5.79 -7.46 8.32
CA LEU A 25 -5.65 -6.01 8.29
C LEU A 25 -6.58 -5.38 9.32
N SER A 26 -6.14 -4.26 9.91
CA SER A 26 -7.03 -3.46 10.74
C SER A 26 -8.05 -2.74 9.86
N LYS A 27 -9.21 -2.39 10.44
CA LYS A 27 -10.22 -1.59 9.73
C LYS A 27 -9.63 -0.28 9.21
N LYS A 28 -8.73 0.35 9.99
CA LYS A 28 -8.05 1.58 9.58
C LYS A 28 -7.23 1.36 8.31
N VAL A 29 -6.42 0.30 8.26
CA VAL A 29 -5.60 0.01 7.08
C VAL A 29 -6.46 -0.26 5.85
N LEU A 30 -7.57 -0.99 6.00
CA LEU A 30 -8.51 -1.19 4.90
C LEU A 30 -9.11 0.14 4.39
N THR A 31 -9.50 1.04 5.29
CA THR A 31 -9.98 2.38 4.92
C THR A 31 -8.90 3.21 4.23
N ASP A 32 -7.70 3.27 4.78
CA ASP A 32 -6.58 4.01 4.18
C ASP A 32 -6.26 3.50 2.76
N MET A 33 -6.35 2.18 2.54
CA MET A 33 -6.14 1.60 1.21
C MET A 33 -7.29 1.91 0.24
N LEU A 34 -8.54 1.97 0.69
CA LEU A 34 -9.66 2.39 -0.16
C LEU A 34 -9.52 3.85 -0.57
N ASP A 35 -9.22 4.74 0.39
CA ASP A 35 -8.99 6.16 0.14
C ASP A 35 -7.87 6.36 -0.90
N PHE A 36 -6.80 5.58 -0.78
CA PHE A 36 -5.71 5.61 -1.75
C PHE A 36 -6.19 5.29 -3.19
N ILE A 37 -6.99 4.24 -3.36
CA ILE A 37 -7.47 3.81 -4.69
C ILE A 37 -8.55 4.78 -5.24
N GLU A 38 -9.38 5.37 -4.37
CA GLU A 38 -10.39 6.36 -4.78
C GLU A 38 -9.80 7.70 -5.17
N LEU A 39 -8.75 8.15 -4.46
CA LEU A 39 -8.11 9.44 -4.68
C LEU A 39 -7.03 9.40 -5.78
N SER A 40 -6.55 8.20 -6.14
CA SER A 40 -5.56 8.04 -7.19
C SER A 40 -6.17 8.21 -8.58
N SER A 41 -5.69 9.21 -9.32
CA SER A 41 -5.88 9.27 -10.77
C SER A 41 -5.06 8.19 -11.48
N ASP A 42 -5.38 7.87 -12.73
CA ASP A 42 -4.59 6.96 -13.57
C ASP A 42 -3.11 7.37 -13.65
N GLU A 43 -2.87 8.69 -13.67
CA GLU A 43 -1.54 9.26 -13.74
C GLU A 43 -0.78 9.09 -12.42
N SER A 44 -1.43 9.34 -11.28
CA SER A 44 -0.88 9.09 -9.95
C SER A 44 -0.58 7.61 -9.72
N SER A 45 -1.42 6.71 -10.25
CA SER A 45 -1.22 5.26 -10.16
C SER A 45 0.03 4.82 -10.93
N LYS A 46 0.22 5.32 -12.16
CA LYS A 46 1.42 5.04 -12.97
C LYS A 46 2.69 5.58 -12.32
N GLU A 47 2.63 6.77 -11.75
CA GLU A 47 3.77 7.35 -11.03
C GLU A 47 4.11 6.51 -9.79
N SER A 48 3.09 6.09 -9.03
CA SER A 48 3.26 5.22 -7.87
C SER A 48 3.90 3.88 -8.25
N ASP A 49 3.45 3.25 -9.33
CA ASP A 49 4.04 2.01 -9.86
C ASP A 49 5.53 2.17 -10.21
N ILE A 50 5.91 3.29 -10.83
CA ILE A 50 7.31 3.59 -11.14
C ILE A 50 8.12 3.69 -9.85
N ARG A 51 7.63 4.47 -8.87
CA ARG A 51 8.32 4.66 -7.58
C ARG A 51 8.47 3.36 -6.81
N ILE A 52 7.44 2.52 -6.77
CA ILE A 52 7.46 1.19 -6.15
C ILE A 52 8.53 0.31 -6.80
N ARG A 53 8.53 0.21 -8.14
CA ARG A 53 9.53 -0.59 -8.87
C ARG A 53 10.96 -0.10 -8.65
N GLU A 54 11.16 1.22 -8.60
CA GLU A 54 12.46 1.79 -8.29
C GLU A 54 12.92 1.45 -6.87
N ALA A 55 12.03 1.56 -5.89
CA ALA A 55 12.31 1.23 -4.50
C ALA A 55 12.64 -0.25 -4.33
N ASP A 56 11.88 -1.14 -4.99
CA ASP A 56 12.17 -2.59 -5.04
C ASP A 56 13.56 -2.86 -5.62
N LYS A 57 13.89 -2.23 -6.75
CA LYS A 57 15.19 -2.39 -7.42
C LYS A 57 16.34 -1.90 -6.53
N LYS A 58 16.15 -0.79 -5.83
CA LYS A 58 17.15 -0.16 -4.95
C LYS A 58 17.17 -0.77 -3.55
N LYS A 59 16.20 -1.64 -3.21
CA LYS A 59 15.94 -2.14 -1.84
C LYS A 59 15.85 -1.00 -0.82
N SER A 60 15.21 0.10 -1.20
CA SER A 60 15.15 1.32 -0.39
C SER A 60 13.85 1.44 0.40
N TRP A 61 13.23 0.32 0.75
CA TRP A 61 12.05 0.31 1.60
C TRP A 61 12.47 0.50 3.04
N GLU A 62 11.95 1.53 3.68
CA GLU A 62 12.09 1.73 5.11
C GLU A 62 10.86 1.17 5.81
N THR A 63 11.08 0.42 6.88
CA THR A 63 10.03 0.02 7.79
C THR A 63 9.54 1.23 8.58
N ILE A 64 8.30 1.14 9.07
CA ILE A 64 7.72 2.22 9.89
C ILE A 64 8.54 2.51 11.17
N GLY A 65 9.25 1.50 11.69
CA GLY A 65 10.17 1.67 12.82
C GLY A 65 11.37 2.52 12.44
N GLU A 66 12.02 2.21 11.32
CA GLU A 66 13.17 2.95 10.80
C GLU A 66 12.81 4.42 10.52
N VAL A 67 11.65 4.67 9.91
CA VAL A 67 11.16 6.04 9.66
C VAL A 67 10.95 6.81 10.97
N ARG A 68 10.35 6.17 11.98
CA ARG A 68 10.10 6.80 13.27
C ARG A 68 11.41 7.14 14.01
N ASP A 69 12.37 6.22 13.98
CA ASP A 69 13.63 6.39 14.67
C ASP A 69 14.49 7.46 13.96
N ALA A 70 14.43 7.55 12.62
CA ALA A 70 15.05 8.62 11.84
C ALA A 70 14.43 9.99 12.12
N ALA A 71 13.10 10.06 12.24
CA ALA A 71 12.39 11.29 12.59
C ALA A 71 12.75 11.76 14.02
N ALA A 72 12.85 10.83 14.97
CA ALA A 72 13.22 11.14 16.35
C ALA A 72 14.69 11.52 16.56
N SER A 73 15.56 11.23 15.59
CA SER A 73 16.99 11.58 15.61
C SER A 73 17.34 12.80 14.75
N ALA A 74 16.34 13.41 14.12
CA ALA A 74 16.47 14.66 13.36
C ALA A 74 16.10 15.93 14.18
N ASP A 75 15.62 15.76 15.42
CA ASP A 75 15.37 16.79 16.44
C ASP A 75 16.54 16.87 17.44
#